data_AF-A0A1U8L4E9-F1
#
_entry.id   AF-A0A1U8L4E9-F1
#
_cell.length_a   1.000
_cell.length_b   1.000
_cell.length_c   1.000
_cell.angle_alpha   90.00
_cell.angle_beta   90.00
_cell.angle_gamma   90.00
#
_symmetry.space_group_name_H-M   'P 1'
#
loop_
_entity.id
_entity.type
_entity.pdbx_description
1 polymer ?
#
loop_
_entity_poly.entity_id
_entity_poly.type
_entity_poly.pdbx_seq_one_letter_code
_entity_poly.pdbx_strand_id
1 'polypeptide(L)'
;MVNWSPKLQTAVSDLVYQEVHEKVRDAVIALIDKEREGEQIDRALLKNVLGIFVEIGMGQMDRYEDDFEEAMLQDTLLPRFP
;
A
#
# COMPACT_ATOMS: atom_id res chain seq x y z
N MET A 1 -25.09 7.77 7.91
CA MET A 1 -24.20 7.25 6.85
C MET A 1 -24.85 7.54 5.51
N VAL A 2 -24.13 8.14 4.57
CA VAL A 2 -24.63 8.30 3.19
C VAL A 2 -24.65 6.91 2.54
N ASN A 3 -25.81 6.48 2.06
CA ASN A 3 -25.95 5.19 1.39
C ASN A 3 -25.68 5.38 -0.11
N TRP A 4 -24.41 5.24 -0.51
CA TRP A 4 -24.01 5.29 -1.91
C TRP A 4 -24.37 3.98 -2.62
N SER A 5 -24.67 4.04 -3.92
CA SER A 5 -24.78 2.82 -4.71
C SER A 5 -23.41 2.13 -4.80
N PRO A 6 -23.36 0.79 -4.95
CA PRO A 6 -22.09 0.07 -5.08
C PRO A 6 -21.20 0.62 -6.20
N LYS A 7 -21.81 1.03 -7.32
CA LYS A 7 -21.09 1.65 -8.45
C LYS A 7 -20.41 2.96 -8.07
N LEU A 8 -21.07 3.81 -7.28
CA LEU A 8 -20.48 5.08 -6.83
C LEU A 8 -19.39 4.84 -5.79
N GLN A 9 -19.55 3.83 -4.93
CA GLN A 9 -18.52 3.46 -3.97
C GLN A 9 -17.24 3.00 -4.68
N THR A 10 -17.34 2.10 -5.66
CA THR A 10 -16.19 1.66 -6.47
C THR A 10 -15.53 2.84 -7.19
N ALA A 11 -16.30 3.70 -7.87
CA ALA A 11 -15.75 4.83 -8.61
C ALA A 11 -14.98 5.83 -7.72
N VAL A 12 -15.48 6.11 -6.52
CA VAL A 12 -14.79 6.98 -5.56
C VAL A 12 -13.53 6.31 -5.02
N SER A 13 -13.61 5.02 -4.66
CA SER A 13 -12.46 4.24 -4.20
C SER A 13 -11.35 4.20 -5.25
N ASP A 14 -11.70 3.98 -6.53
CA ASP A 14 -10.75 3.94 -7.64
C ASP A 14 -10.05 5.30 -7.85
N LEU A 15 -10.80 6.40 -7.80
CA LEU A 15 -10.24 7.75 -7.91
C LEU A 15 -9.28 8.06 -6.76
N VAL A 16 -9.67 7.74 -5.52
CA VAL A 16 -8.78 7.92 -4.36
C VAL A 16 -7.52 7.08 -4.53
N TYR A 17 -7.68 5.81 -4.94
CA TYR A 17 -6.57 4.90 -5.13
C TYR A 17 -5.56 5.42 -6.15
N GLN A 18 -6.02 5.84 -7.33
CA GLN A 18 -5.17 6.38 -8.40
C GLN A 18 -4.27 7.53 -7.91
N GLU A 19 -4.77 8.37 -7.00
CA GLU A 19 -4.03 9.53 -6.49
C GLU A 19 -3.03 9.22 -5.36
N VAL A 20 -3.26 8.14 -4.60
CA VAL A 20 -2.53 7.88 -3.34
C VAL A 20 -1.64 6.64 -3.35
N HIS A 21 -1.95 5.61 -4.13
CA HIS A 21 -1.35 4.29 -3.97
C HIS A 21 0.17 4.28 -4.15
N GLU A 22 0.71 5.00 -5.15
CA GLU A 22 2.17 5.08 -5.37
C GLU A 22 2.90 5.73 -4.19
N LYS A 23 2.37 6.85 -3.67
CA LYS A 23 2.97 7.55 -2.53
C LYS A 23 2.93 6.70 -1.27
N VAL A 24 1.83 5.98 -1.07
CA VAL A 24 1.67 5.04 0.04
C VAL A 24 2.67 3.90 -0.09
N ARG A 25 2.79 3.28 -1.27
CA ARG A 25 3.77 2.22 -1.56
C ARG A 25 5.19 2.67 -1.23
N ASP A 26 5.62 3.80 -1.77
CA ASP A 26 6.99 4.29 -1.60
C ASP A 26 7.28 4.60 -0.12
N ALA A 27 6.32 5.19 0.60
CA ALA A 27 6.45 5.46 2.03
C ALA A 27 6.52 4.17 2.88
N VAL A 28 5.71 3.17 2.54
CA VAL A 28 5.70 1.86 3.21
C VAL A 28 7.02 1.13 3.00
N ILE A 29 7.54 1.11 1.76
CA ILE A 29 8.84 0.52 1.45
C ILE A 29 9.94 1.22 2.27
N ALA A 30 9.98 2.55 2.26
CA ALA A 30 10.96 3.32 3.03
C ALA A 30 10.89 3.05 4.55
N LEU A 31 9.71 2.80 5.11
CA LEU A 31 9.56 2.40 6.51
C LEU A 31 10.09 0.99 6.79
N ILE A 32 9.84 0.05 5.88
CA ILE A 32 10.39 -1.31 5.96
C ILE A 32 11.92 -1.27 5.92
N ASP A 33 12.49 -0.35 5.15
CA ASP A 33 13.95 -0.21 5.02
C ASP A 33 14.60 0.29 6.27
N LYS A 34 14.03 1.35 6.85
CA LYS A 34 14.44 1.86 8.16
C LYS A 34 14.44 0.75 9.20
N GLU A 35 13.38 -0.06 9.22
CA GLU A 35 13.30 -1.21 10.11
C GLU A 35 14.39 -2.26 9.82
N ARG A 36 14.68 -2.57 8.55
CA ARG A 36 15.76 -3.49 8.15
C ARG A 36 17.15 -2.98 8.53
N GLU A 37 17.33 -1.66 8.56
CA GLU A 37 18.56 -0.96 8.99
C GLU A 37 18.66 -0.84 10.53
N GLY A 38 17.64 -1.31 11.26
CA GLY A 38 17.63 -1.38 12.71
C GLY A 38 16.95 -0.20 13.41
N GLU A 39 16.32 0.72 12.66
CA GLU A 39 15.47 1.75 13.24
C GLU A 39 14.16 1.16 13.78
N GLN A 40 13.64 1.73 14.86
CA GLN A 40 12.30 1.38 15.34
C GLN A 40 11.24 2.13 14.53
N ILE A 41 10.24 1.40 14.06
CA ILE A 41 9.06 1.96 13.40
C ILE A 41 7.78 1.60 14.15
N ASP A 42 6.72 2.36 13.89
CA ASP A 42 5.37 1.97 14.30
C ASP A 42 4.81 0.92 13.33
N ARG A 43 4.96 -0.37 13.70
CA ARG A 43 4.44 -1.50 12.90
C ARG A 43 2.92 -1.53 12.82
N ALA A 44 2.21 -0.95 13.80
CA ALA A 44 0.75 -0.86 13.75
C ALA A 44 0.32 0.16 12.70
N LEU A 45 1.01 1.31 12.63
CA LEU A 45 0.82 2.28 11.56
C LEU A 45 1.13 1.66 10.19
N LEU A 46 2.26 0.95 10.05
CA LEU A 46 2.61 0.27 8.80
C LEU A 46 1.50 -0.68 8.32
N LYS A 47 0.98 -1.52 9.24
CA LYS A 47 -0.09 -2.47 8.93
C LYS A 47 -1.40 -1.76 8.53
N ASN A 48 -1.77 -0.67 9.21
CA ASN A 48 -2.98 0.07 8.89
C ASN A 48 -2.88 0.73 7.50
N VAL A 49 -1.71 1.27 7.16
CA VAL A 49 -1.46 1.90 5.86
C VAL A 49 -1.45 0.85 4.74
N LEU A 50 -0.86 -0.33 4.97
CA LEU A 50 -0.95 -1.47 4.05
C LEU A 50 -2.39 -1.92 3.78
N GLY A 51 -3.29 -1.76 4.76
CA GLY A 51 -4.70 -2.08 4.63
C GLY A 51 -5.41 -1.34 3.49
N ILE A 52 -4.90 -0.19 3.06
CA ILE A 52 -5.46 0.60 1.96
C ILE A 52 -5.55 -0.23 0.66
N PHE A 53 -4.52 -1.00 0.33
CA PHE A 53 -4.48 -1.80 -0.90
C PHE A 53 -5.56 -2.89 -0.92
N VAL A 54 -5.88 -3.47 0.23
CA VAL A 54 -6.88 -4.55 0.38
C VAL A 54 -8.29 -3.98 0.53
N GLU A 55 -8.46 -2.94 1.35
CA GLU A 55 -9.78 -2.36 1.67
C GLU A 55 -10.39 -1.64 0.46
N ILE A 56 -9.59 -0.89 -0.31
CA ILE A 56 -10.04 -0.24 -1.56
C ILE A 56 -10.38 -1.29 -2.62
N GLY A 57 -9.64 -2.40 -2.67
CA GLY A 57 -9.95 -3.57 -3.48
C GLY A 57 -11.23 -4.30 -3.06
N MET A 58 -11.98 -3.78 -2.07
CA MET A 58 -13.14 -4.46 -1.49
C MET A 58 -12.80 -5.88 -1.00
N GLY A 59 -11.59 -6.06 -0.47
CA GLY A 59 -11.06 -7.34 -0.02
C GLY A 59 -10.37 -8.17 -1.11
N GLN A 60 -10.34 -7.72 -2.35
CA GLN A 60 -9.51 -8.33 -3.41
C GLN A 60 -8.04 -7.99 -3.19
N MET A 61 -7.17 -8.92 -3.57
CA MET A 61 -5.72 -8.81 -3.36
C MET A 61 -4.98 -8.22 -4.56
N ASP A 62 -5.60 -8.12 -5.74
CA ASP A 62 -4.97 -7.66 -6.98
C ASP A 62 -4.15 -6.37 -6.78
N ARG A 63 -4.71 -5.37 -6.10
CA ARG A 63 -4.01 -4.11 -5.78
C ARG A 63 -2.84 -4.27 -4.81
N TYR A 64 -2.96 -5.19 -3.86
CA TYR A 64 -1.85 -5.49 -2.95
C TYR A 64 -0.73 -6.23 -3.71
N GLU A 65 -1.09 -7.21 -4.52
CA GLU A 65 -0.14 -8.06 -5.26
C GLU A 65 0.59 -7.25 -6.35
N ASP A 66 -0.17 -6.60 -7.23
CA ASP A 66 0.36 -5.93 -8.43
C ASP A 66 1.07 -4.60 -8.08
N ASP A 67 0.47 -3.78 -7.21
CA ASP A 67 0.97 -2.42 -7.00
C ASP A 67 1.94 -2.31 -5.81
N PHE A 68 1.82 -3.18 -4.80
CA PHE A 68 2.66 -3.14 -3.61
C PHE A 68 3.67 -4.30 -3.52
N GLU A 69 3.20 -5.55 -3.56
CA GLU A 69 4.05 -6.73 -3.34
C GLU A 69 5.11 -6.86 -4.43
N GLU A 70 4.74 -6.68 -5.70
CA GLU A 70 5.70 -6.68 -6.80
C GLU A 70 6.83 -5.64 -6.58
N ALA A 71 6.46 -4.41 -6.24
CA ALA A 71 7.44 -3.35 -5.98
C ALA A 71 8.31 -3.63 -4.76
N MET A 72 7.74 -4.14 -3.67
CA MET A 72 8.48 -4.51 -2.45
C MET A 72 9.46 -5.65 -2.71
N LEU A 73 9.05 -6.65 -3.51
CA LEU A 73 9.92 -7.76 -3.91
C LEU A 73 11.07 -7.27 -4.78
N GLN A 74 10.78 -6.46 -5.80
CA GLN A 74 11.82 -5.85 -6.64
C GLN A 74 12.83 -5.08 -5.80
N ASP A 75 12.33 -4.23 -4.91
CA ASP A 75 13.12 -3.41 -4.01
C ASP A 75 14.00 -4.24 -3.04
N THR A 76 13.46 -5.35 -2.52
CA THR A 76 14.20 -6.27 -1.63
C THR A 76 15.27 -7.08 -2.38
N LEU A 77 15.04 -7.39 -3.67
CA LEU A 77 15.95 -8.18 -4.50
C LEU A 77 17.08 -7.34 -5.11
N LEU A 78 16.93 -6.02 -5.18
CA LEU A 78 17.98 -5.14 -5.67
C LEU A 78 19.09 -5.03 -4.61
N PRO A 79 20.37 -5.29 -4.97
CA PRO A 79 21.48 -5.08 -4.05
C PRO A 79 21.56 -3.59 -3.73
N ARG A 80 21.20 -3.25 -2.49
CA ARG A 80 21.15 -1.87 -2.00
C ARG A 80 22.50 -1.33 -1.56
N PHE A 81 23.57 -1.62 -2.29
CA PHE A 81 24.86 -0.92 -2.18
C PHE A 81 25.62 -1.09 -3.50
N PRO A 82 26.34 -0.07 -4.00
CA PRO A 82 27.42 -0.27 -4.97
C PRO A 82 28.59 -1.06 -4.37
#